data_AF-A0A979FY80-F1
#
_entry.id   AF-A0A979FY80-F1
#
_cell.length_a   1.000
_cell.length_b   1.000
_cell.length_c   1.000
_cell.angle_alpha   90.00
_cell.angle_beta   90.00
_cell.angle_gamma   90.00
#
_symmetry.space_group_name_H-M   'P 1'
#
loop_
_entity.id
_entity.type
_entity.pdbx_description
1 polymer ?
#
loop_
_entity_poly.entity_id
_entity_poly.type
_entity_poly.pdbx_seq_one_letter_code
_entity_poly.pdbx_strand_id
1 'polypeptide(L)' 'MEGVPSAPSSVKAVSAGASSVLVAWRAPEQPRGRVISYTVYWRPTSNASEVLLTKSTAVEGQKNFLKLENLSGVPLHSA' A
#
# COMPACT_ATOMS: atom_id res chain seq x y z
N MET A 1 -0.96 3.75 -29.08
CA MET A 1 -1.55 4.33 -27.87
C MET A 1 -1.28 3.38 -26.72
N GLU A 2 -0.67 3.85 -25.63
CA GLU A 2 -0.66 3.10 -24.38
C GLU A 2 -2.06 3.18 -23.75
N GLY A 3 -2.54 2.08 -23.18
CA GLY A 3 -3.85 1.97 -22.55
C GLY A 3 -3.74 1.93 -21.02
N VAL A 4 -4.89 1.95 -20.33
CA VAL A 4 -4.92 1.87 -18.86
C VAL A 4 -4.39 0.50 -18.42
N PRO A 5 -3.35 0.42 -17.56
CA PRO A 5 -2.88 -0.83 -17.01
C PRO A 5 -3.99 -1.51 -16.21
N SER A 6 -3.99 -2.84 -16.20
CA SER A 6 -4.76 -3.60 -15.20
C SER A 6 -4.22 -3.37 -13.79
N ALA A 7 -4.95 -3.84 -12.77
CA ALA A 7 -4.50 -3.73 -11.39
C ALA A 7 -3.23 -4.58 -11.15
N PRO A 8 -2.37 -4.19 -10.17
CA PRO A 8 -1.29 -5.04 -9.70
C PRO A 8 -1.85 -6.37 -9.19
N SER A 9 -1.13 -7.46 -9.45
CA SER A 9 -1.54 -8.79 -9.00
C SER A 9 -0.83 -9.20 -7.71
N SER A 10 -1.36 -10.19 -7.00
CA SER A 10 -0.69 -10.81 -5.85
C SER A 10 -0.25 -9.83 -4.75
N VAL A 11 -1.06 -8.81 -4.44
CA VAL A 11 -0.77 -7.84 -3.37
C VAL A 11 -0.74 -8.58 -2.03
N LYS A 12 0.35 -8.41 -1.28
CA LYS A 12 0.55 -8.97 0.06
C LYS A 12 1.07 -7.89 1.00
N ALA A 13 0.60 -7.92 2.24
CA ALA A 13 1.09 -7.08 3.32
C ALA A 13 1.54 -7.99 4.46
N VAL A 14 2.77 -7.82 4.93
CA VAL A 14 3.33 -8.59 6.04
C VAL A 14 3.90 -7.65 7.09
N SER A 15 3.74 -8.00 8.37
CA SER A 15 4.35 -7.26 9.47
C SER A 15 5.87 -7.28 9.33
N ALA A 16 6.50 -6.11 9.32
CA ALA A 16 7.96 -5.95 9.22
C ALA A 16 8.59 -5.41 10.53
N GLY A 17 7.77 -5.20 11.57
CA GLY A 17 8.16 -4.70 12.89
C GLY A 17 6.95 -4.21 13.68
N ALA A 18 7.17 -3.66 14.88
CA ALA A 18 6.09 -3.24 15.79
C ALA A 18 5.15 -2.17 15.21
N SER A 19 5.66 -1.27 14.38
CA SER A 19 4.91 -0.19 13.73
C SER A 19 5.23 -0.10 12.23
N SER A 20 5.51 -1.23 11.59
CA SER A 20 5.87 -1.27 10.17
C SER A 20 5.31 -2.48 9.44
N VAL A 21 4.97 -2.27 8.18
CA VAL A 21 4.41 -3.28 7.27
C VAL A 21 5.15 -3.22 5.95
N LEU A 22 5.57 -4.37 5.43
CA LEU A 22 6.06 -4.49 4.05
C LEU A 22 4.89 -4.84 3.15
N VAL A 23 4.59 -3.96 2.20
CA VAL A 23 3.61 -4.18 1.15
C VAL A 23 4.36 -4.58 -0.11
N ALA A 24 4.01 -5.71 -0.72
CA ALA A 24 4.60 -6.20 -1.96
C ALA A 24 3.51 -6.59 -2.96
N TRP A 25 3.79 -6.42 -4.24
CA TRP A 25 2.87 -6.73 -5.33
C TRP A 25 3.64 -7.26 -6.55
N ARG A 26 2.91 -7.80 -7.52
CA ARG A 26 3.41 -8.10 -8.86
C ARG A 26 2.87 -7.07 -9.85
N ALA A 27 3.62 -6.86 -10.92
CA ALA A 27 3.17 -6.01 -12.01
C ALA A 27 1.81 -6.47 -12.57
N PRO A 28 1.03 -5.57 -13.20
CA PRO A 28 -0.19 -5.93 -13.89
C PRO A 28 0.04 -6.96 -14.99
N GLU A 29 -0.88 -7.93 -15.14
CA GLU A 29 -0.78 -8.94 -16.21
C GLU A 29 -0.97 -8.33 -17.61
N GLN A 30 -1.80 -7.29 -17.69
CA GLN A 30 -1.85 -6.39 -18.84
C GLN A 30 -1.38 -5.00 -18.42
N PRO A 31 -0.09 -4.67 -18.59
CA PRO A 31 0.41 -3.32 -18.37
C PRO A 31 -0.16 -2.30 -19.37
N ARG A 32 -0.57 -2.77 -20.56
CA ARG A 32 -1.02 -1.94 -21.69
C ARG A 32 -0.08 -0.77 -22.04
N GLY A 33 1.19 -0.91 -21.71
CA GLY A 33 2.20 0.14 -21.80
C GLY A 33 3.21 -0.01 -20.66
N ARG A 34 4.11 0.97 -20.51
CA ARG A 34 5.00 1.01 -19.34
C ARG A 34 4.23 1.45 -18.10
N VAL A 35 4.36 0.73 -16.99
CA VAL A 35 3.85 1.22 -15.70
C VAL A 35 4.72 2.38 -15.23
N ILE A 36 4.10 3.53 -15.00
CA ILE A 36 4.78 4.78 -14.60
C ILE A 36 4.81 4.90 -13.06
N SER A 37 3.71 4.55 -12.40
CA SER A 37 3.60 4.58 -10.95
C SER A 37 2.55 3.61 -10.43
N TYR A 38 2.67 3.28 -9.16
CA TYR A 38 1.63 2.67 -8.33
C TYR A 38 1.23 3.65 -7.24
N THR A 39 -0.02 3.61 -6.79
CA THR A 39 -0.45 4.33 -5.59
C THR A 39 -0.88 3.31 -4.55
N VAL A 40 -0.23 3.36 -3.38
CA VAL A 40 -0.55 2.48 -2.25
C VAL A 40 -1.42 3.27 -1.28
N TYR A 41 -2.56 2.72 -0.88
CA TYR A 41 -3.49 3.30 0.09
C TYR A 41 -3.54 2.42 1.33
N TRP A 42 -3.54 3.03 2.52
CA TRP A 42 -3.67 2.31 3.78
C TRP A 42 -4.38 3.14 4.84
N ARG A 43 -5.04 2.45 5.78
CA ARG A 43 -5.71 3.07 6.92
C ARG A 43 -5.68 2.13 8.12
N PRO A 44 -5.73 2.65 9.37
CA PRO A 44 -5.93 1.83 10.55
C PRO A 44 -7.28 1.10 10.51
N THR A 45 -7.33 -0.13 10.99
CA THR A 45 -8.57 -0.93 11.07
C THR A 45 -9.43 -0.54 12.27
N SER A 46 -8.82 0.03 13.32
CA SER A 46 -9.42 0.15 14.66
C SER A 46 -10.55 1.16 14.78
N ASN A 47 -10.81 2.01 13.78
CA ASN A 47 -11.95 2.94 13.77
C ASN A 47 -12.57 2.96 12.38
N ALA A 48 -13.70 2.27 12.23
CA ALA A 48 -14.36 2.02 10.94
C ALA A 48 -14.98 3.28 10.28
N SER A 49 -14.94 4.45 10.93
CA SER A 49 -15.73 5.63 10.56
C SER A 49 -14.93 6.80 9.95
N GLU A 50 -13.60 6.83 10.02
CA GLU A 50 -12.82 7.94 9.45
C GLU A 50 -12.13 7.55 8.14
N VAL A 51 -12.83 7.71 7.02
CA VAL A 51 -12.22 7.77 5.68
C VAL A 51 -11.05 8.78 5.64
N LEU A 52 -11.11 9.80 6.51
CA LEU A 52 -10.10 10.85 6.71
C LEU A 52 -8.72 10.33 7.09
N LEU A 53 -8.61 9.11 7.66
CA LEU A 53 -7.33 8.51 8.03
C LEU A 53 -6.67 7.71 6.90
N THR A 54 -7.27 7.69 5.70
CA THR A 54 -6.68 7.04 4.54
C THR A 54 -5.43 7.79 4.10
N LYS A 55 -4.28 7.18 4.34
CA LYS A 55 -2.99 7.66 3.84
C LYS A 55 -2.72 7.03 2.49
N SER A 56 -1.94 7.73 1.67
CA SER A 56 -1.46 7.19 0.41
C SER A 56 -0.05 7.66 0.08
N THR A 57 0.62 6.90 -0.77
CA THR A 57 1.90 7.33 -1.34
C THR A 57 2.06 6.76 -2.74
N ALA A 58 2.71 7.54 -3.60
CA ALA A 58 3.07 7.11 -4.94
C ALA A 58 4.40 6.37 -4.89
N VAL A 59 4.47 5.29 -5.66
CA VAL A 59 5.65 4.45 -5.81
C VAL A 59 5.98 4.39 -7.30
N GLU A 60 7.25 4.53 -7.64
CA GLU A 60 7.72 4.41 -9.03
C GLU A 60 7.31 3.07 -9.65
N GLY A 61 6.94 3.08 -10.93
CA GLY A 61 6.39 1.92 -11.62
C GLY A 61 7.34 0.72 -11.78
N GLN A 62 8.64 0.93 -11.56
CA GLN A 62 9.65 -0.14 -11.55
C GLN A 62 9.76 -0.87 -10.20
N LYS A 63 9.21 -0.29 -9.12
CA LYS A 63 9.20 -0.92 -7.81
C LYS A 63 8.01 -1.87 -7.68
N ASN A 64 8.20 -2.89 -6.86
CA ASN A 64 7.21 -3.93 -6.59
C ASN A 64 6.94 -4.10 -5.08
N PHE A 65 7.49 -3.20 -4.26
CA PHE A 65 7.25 -3.18 -2.82
C PHE A 65 7.41 -1.77 -2.23
N LEU A 66 6.83 -1.59 -1.05
CA LEU A 66 6.91 -0.41 -0.23
C LEU A 66 6.93 -0.84 1.25
N LYS A 67 7.91 -0.36 2.01
CA LYS A 67 7.87 -0.48 3.46
C LYS A 67 7.15 0.74 4.04
N LEU A 68 6.05 0.48 4.71
CA LEU A 68 5.33 1.47 5.51
C LEU A 68 5.91 1.46 6.92
N GLU A 69 6.27 2.62 7.45
CA GLU A 69 6.88 2.78 8.77
C GLU A 69 6.11 3.78 9.61
N ASN A 70 6.38 3.77 10.92
CA ASN A 70 5.70 4.62 11.89
C ASN A 70 4.17 4.55 11.76
N LEU A 71 3.66 3.33 11.56
CA LEU A 71 2.25 2.99 11.61
C LEU A 71 1.79 2.95 13.08
N SER A 72 2.01 4.02 13.81
CA SER A 72 1.54 4.15 15.18
C SER A 72 0.01 4.24 15.17
N GLY A 73 -0.65 3.18 15.63
CA GLY A 73 -1.95 3.28 16.26
C GLY A 73 -1.78 3.85 17.67
N VAL A 74 -2.64 4.79 18.02
CA VAL A 74 -2.82 5.43 19.33
C VAL A 74 -2.87 4.33 20.45
N PRO A 75 -2.36 4.59 21.67
CA PRO A 75 -1.63 3.63 22.50
C PRO A 75 -2.46 2.48 23.09
N LEU A 76 -1.76 1.39 23.43
CA LEU A 76 -2.25 0.31 24.28
C LEU A 76 -2.79 0.92 25.58
N HIS A 77 -4.12 0.87 25.80
CA HIS A 77 -4.68 1.05 27.13
C HIS A 77 -4.02 0.02 28.07
N SER A 78 -3.19 0.49 29.00
CA SER A 78 -2.83 -0.29 30.18
C SER A 78 -4.06 -0.34 31.08
N ALA A 79 -4.55 -1.57 31.32
CA ALA A 79 -5.56 -1.87 32.33
C ALA A 79 -5.06 -1.57 33.75
#